data_AF-A0A0M0JKU7-F1
#
_entry.id   AF-A0A0M0JKU7-F1
#
_cell.length_a   1.000
_cell.length_b   1.000
_cell.length_c   1.000
_cell.angle_alpha   90.00
_cell.angle_beta   90.00
_cell.angle_gamma   90.00
#
_symmetry.space_group_name_H-M   'P 1'
#
loop_
_entity.id
_entity.type
_entity.pdbx_description
1 polymer ?
#
loop_
_entity_poly.entity_id
_entity_poly.type
_entity_poly.pdbx_seq_one_letter_code
_entity_poly.pdbx_strand_id
1 'polypeptide(L)'
;MAFDRWVARCKLEREEAAMQAASAGSAVVEPLLPVPDAAPRAAEGLIKDLRRTGVLSAEQAAKICSKLATVANKSLTALAAVEGDAEGGADVQVQERGATLRLSLRGAPKLFVEVQRSHFEKLRFLHARHSRRLAATESPSAPALGAIGAIGASVGSSGSCGSGTDARAAAASSAHFLRDVFCMLVRYEALGSHGSQCAVPPAVFELMRERLGVRLECFASPLNAWAERFCSAFADVDAPFGTLGSFFDFSPPHGSFEVNPPFVPELLLAAVHRAEALLAAAERRAAALSFVFVVPQWEPLPFWRHLMGSGWRRGPPLHLAADRHAFVDGAQHTKHDADRLRPSSFGSTIAVLQTARGAAKWVVDASLIEQLAARFEAALPSESSTRARMEKGGGDAVAQLLHRRCRSEAATTATIEEPLSEVPAPERKRKRAPAASEEVRRPEGQVEEVDQNQEQVVDGVCESEEPLRKQAAKTKIKKRAKRKHESGPVSAPS
;
A
#
# COMPACT_ATOMS: atom_id res chain seq x y z
N MET A 1 -3.26 -5.72 5.34
CA MET A 1 -4.13 -4.58 5.72
C MET A 1 -3.96 -4.10 7.16
N ALA A 2 -4.09 -4.93 8.20
CA ALA A 2 -4.09 -4.44 9.60
C ALA A 2 -2.76 -3.80 10.03
N PHE A 3 -1.64 -4.39 9.63
CA PHE A 3 -0.30 -3.84 9.87
C PHE A 3 -0.07 -2.53 9.09
N ASP A 4 -0.48 -2.49 7.82
CA ASP A 4 -0.31 -1.33 6.93
C ASP A 4 -1.10 -0.11 7.44
N ARG A 5 -2.32 -0.35 7.94
CA ARG A 5 -3.13 0.67 8.63
C ARG A 5 -2.49 1.13 9.94
N TRP A 6 -1.88 0.21 10.70
CA TRP A 6 -1.15 0.57 11.90
C TRP A 6 0.07 1.46 11.58
N VAL A 7 0.92 1.07 10.62
CA VAL A 7 2.07 1.89 10.15
C VAL A 7 1.63 3.27 9.65
N ALA A 8 0.55 3.32 8.85
CA ALA A 8 0.01 4.59 8.34
C ALA A 8 -0.49 5.51 9.45
N ARG A 9 -1.20 4.99 10.46
CA ARG A 9 -1.63 5.78 11.63
C ARG A 9 -0.45 6.27 12.45
N CYS A 10 0.56 5.43 12.68
CA CYS A 10 1.79 5.84 13.37
C CYS A 10 2.49 7.00 12.66
N LYS A 11 2.57 6.98 11.32
CA LYS A 11 3.09 8.11 10.55
C LYS A 11 2.22 9.35 10.75
N LEU A 12 0.91 9.27 10.52
CA LEU A 12 0.01 10.42 10.68
C LEU A 12 0.03 11.04 12.09
N GLU A 13 0.11 10.23 13.16
CA GLU A 13 0.24 10.74 14.54
C GLU A 13 1.57 11.46 14.78
N ARG A 14 2.67 11.02 14.14
CA ARG A 14 3.98 11.67 14.23
C ARG A 14 4.01 12.98 13.46
N GLU A 15 3.36 13.03 12.29
CA GLU A 15 3.18 14.24 11.49
C GLU A 15 2.36 15.28 12.30
N GLU A 16 1.23 14.88 12.89
CA GLU A 16 0.44 15.73 13.79
C GLU A 16 1.27 16.23 14.99
N ALA A 17 2.04 15.33 15.64
CA ALA A 17 2.88 15.69 16.77
C ALA A 17 4.03 16.63 16.38
N ALA A 18 4.69 16.42 15.24
CA ALA A 18 5.76 17.27 14.73
C ALA A 18 5.27 18.69 14.39
N MET A 19 4.08 18.80 13.79
CA MET A 19 3.43 20.08 13.52
C MET A 19 3.04 20.82 14.82
N GLN A 20 2.71 20.11 15.89
CA GLN A 20 2.40 20.69 17.21
C GLN A 20 3.65 21.03 18.03
N ALA A 21 4.75 20.28 17.90
CA ALA A 21 5.93 20.36 18.75
C ALA A 21 6.94 21.46 18.38
N ALA A 22 6.66 22.27 17.35
CA ALA A 22 7.46 23.45 16.96
C ALA A 22 8.97 23.20 16.85
N SER A 23 9.35 22.18 16.05
CA SER A 23 10.71 21.72 15.76
C SER A 23 11.50 21.12 16.94
N ALA A 24 11.54 19.79 16.98
CA ALA A 24 12.48 19.03 17.81
C ALA A 24 13.18 17.98 16.92
N GLY A 25 14.44 18.24 16.54
CA GLY A 25 15.24 17.41 15.64
C GLY A 25 15.77 16.11 16.26
N SER A 26 14.91 15.34 16.91
CA SER A 26 15.24 13.97 17.33
C SER A 26 15.26 13.05 16.10
N ALA A 27 16.17 12.07 16.08
CA ALA A 27 16.17 11.02 15.07
C ALA A 27 14.92 10.15 15.26
N VAL A 28 13.89 10.40 14.44
CA VAL A 28 12.61 9.68 14.51
C VAL A 28 12.82 8.25 14.00
N VAL A 29 13.17 7.34 14.91
CA VAL A 29 13.17 5.89 14.65
C VAL A 29 11.81 5.53 14.08
N GLU A 30 11.79 4.93 12.89
CA GLU A 30 10.58 4.49 12.19
C GLU A 30 10.35 3.00 12.43
N PRO A 31 9.60 2.62 13.48
CA PRO A 31 9.46 1.22 13.82
C PRO A 31 8.51 0.56 12.82
N LEU A 32 9.01 -0.45 12.11
CA LEU A 32 8.14 -1.47 11.49
C LEU A 32 7.62 -2.49 12.54
N LEU A 33 7.67 -2.14 13.82
CA LEU A 33 7.22 -2.96 14.94
C LEU A 33 6.23 -2.15 15.81
N PRO A 34 5.10 -2.74 16.23
CA PRO A 34 4.08 -2.03 17.02
C PRO A 34 4.57 -1.60 18.42
N VAL A 35 4.86 -0.31 18.57
CA VAL A 35 5.18 0.36 19.84
C VAL A 35 4.03 1.31 20.23
N PRO A 36 3.16 0.94 21.19
CA PRO A 36 1.97 1.75 21.54
C PRO A 36 2.30 3.10 22.14
N ASP A 37 3.34 3.16 22.96
CA ASP A 37 3.73 4.36 23.72
C ASP A 37 4.19 5.50 22.80
N ALA A 38 4.55 5.18 21.55
CA ALA A 38 4.95 6.12 20.50
C ALA A 38 3.83 6.47 19.50
N ALA A 39 2.65 5.84 19.59
CA ALA A 39 1.47 6.10 18.74
C ALA A 39 0.18 5.50 19.34
N PRO A 40 -0.45 6.15 20.33
CA PRO A 40 -1.60 5.60 21.05
C PRO A 40 -2.85 5.37 20.18
N ARG A 41 -3.15 6.24 19.19
CA ARG A 41 -4.33 6.07 18.32
C ARG A 41 -4.12 4.93 17.33
N ALA A 42 -2.88 4.70 16.87
CA ALA A 42 -2.53 3.56 16.02
C ALA A 42 -2.71 2.25 16.78
N ALA A 43 -2.33 2.18 18.06
CA ALA A 43 -2.56 1.02 18.91
C ALA A 43 -4.07 0.74 19.08
N GLU A 44 -4.89 1.77 19.32
CA GLU A 44 -6.35 1.64 19.39
C GLU A 44 -6.96 1.22 18.03
N GLY A 45 -6.46 1.78 16.93
CA GLY A 45 -6.82 1.40 15.57
C GLY A 45 -6.45 -0.05 15.24
N LEU A 46 -5.31 -0.55 15.72
CA LEU A 46 -4.90 -1.95 15.57
C LEU A 46 -5.82 -2.89 16.37
N ILE A 47 -6.27 -2.49 17.57
CA ILE A 47 -7.29 -3.23 18.33
C ILE A 47 -8.61 -3.28 17.52
N LYS A 48 -9.03 -2.16 16.91
CA LYS A 48 -10.22 -2.10 16.05
C LYS A 48 -10.08 -2.98 14.80
N ASP A 49 -8.92 -2.98 14.13
CA ASP A 49 -8.65 -3.83 12.98
C ASP A 49 -8.58 -5.33 13.34
N LEU A 50 -7.97 -5.69 14.48
CA LEU A 50 -7.95 -7.06 15.01
C LEU A 50 -9.36 -7.56 15.36
N ARG A 51 -10.19 -6.75 16.01
CA ARG A 51 -11.60 -7.09 16.29
C ARG A 51 -12.40 -7.32 15.01
N ARG A 52 -12.12 -6.59 13.92
CA ARG A 52 -12.82 -6.77 12.62
C ARG A 52 -12.53 -8.11 11.94
N THR A 53 -11.59 -8.91 12.45
CA THR A 53 -11.45 -10.33 12.02
C THR A 53 -12.61 -11.22 12.48
N GLY A 54 -13.44 -10.78 13.42
CA GLY A 54 -14.57 -11.54 13.96
C GLY A 54 -14.22 -12.63 14.96
N VAL A 55 -12.93 -12.94 15.15
CA VAL A 55 -12.45 -14.06 15.99
C VAL A 55 -12.06 -13.59 17.42
N LEU A 56 -11.89 -12.28 17.63
CA LEU A 56 -11.26 -11.73 18.85
C LEU A 56 -12.19 -10.77 19.61
N SER A 57 -12.30 -10.97 20.93
CA SER A 57 -12.87 -9.98 21.85
C SER A 57 -11.98 -8.73 21.96
N ALA A 58 -12.51 -7.65 22.51
CA ALA A 58 -11.72 -6.42 22.72
C ALA A 58 -10.50 -6.66 23.64
N GLU A 59 -10.69 -7.41 24.73
CA GLU A 59 -9.62 -7.82 25.64
C GLU A 59 -8.56 -8.69 24.96
N GLN A 60 -8.98 -9.64 24.12
CA GLN A 60 -8.06 -10.52 23.39
C GLN A 60 -7.23 -9.74 22.38
N ALA A 61 -7.84 -8.82 21.63
CA ALA A 61 -7.16 -7.93 20.70
C ALA A 61 -6.17 -6.99 21.44
N ALA A 62 -6.59 -6.37 22.55
CA ALA A 62 -5.72 -5.55 23.39
C ALA A 62 -4.52 -6.34 23.96
N LYS A 63 -4.76 -7.58 24.42
CA LYS A 63 -3.72 -8.48 24.91
C LYS A 63 -2.74 -8.93 23.82
N ILE A 64 -3.17 -8.99 22.55
CA ILE A 64 -2.29 -9.21 21.41
C ILE A 64 -1.43 -7.96 21.15
N CYS A 65 -2.04 -6.76 21.10
CA CYS A 65 -1.29 -5.51 20.94
C CYS A 65 -0.24 -5.31 22.06
N SER A 66 -0.59 -5.56 23.32
CA SER A 66 0.33 -5.48 24.47
C SER A 66 1.49 -6.49 24.39
N LYS A 67 1.25 -7.72 23.92
CA LYS A 67 2.32 -8.69 23.65
C LYS A 67 3.24 -8.23 22.53
N LEU A 68 2.68 -7.75 21.42
CA LEU A 68 3.43 -7.23 20.29
C LEU A 68 4.31 -6.04 20.70
N ALA A 69 3.77 -5.14 21.53
CA ALA A 69 4.49 -4.04 22.18
C ALA A 69 5.69 -4.50 23.02
N THR A 70 5.48 -5.51 23.87
CA THR A 70 6.56 -6.06 24.72
C THR A 70 7.69 -6.63 23.85
N VAL A 71 7.36 -7.29 22.74
CA VAL A 71 8.35 -7.80 21.78
C VAL A 71 9.05 -6.66 21.04
N ALA A 72 8.30 -5.65 20.56
CA ALA A 72 8.86 -4.49 19.88
C ALA A 72 9.85 -3.71 20.77
N ASN A 73 9.44 -3.37 21.99
CA ASN A 73 10.29 -2.67 22.96
C ASN A 73 11.53 -3.50 23.32
N LYS A 74 11.39 -4.82 23.54
CA LYS A 74 12.54 -5.71 23.77
C LYS A 74 13.51 -5.73 22.58
N SER A 75 13.01 -5.75 21.35
CA SER A 75 13.84 -5.67 20.14
C SER A 75 14.56 -4.32 20.03
N LEU A 76 13.90 -3.21 20.35
CA LEU A 76 14.53 -1.88 20.37
C LEU A 76 15.63 -1.78 21.44
N THR A 77 15.41 -2.28 22.66
CA THR A 77 16.46 -2.34 23.70
C THR A 77 17.63 -3.20 23.26
N ALA A 78 17.39 -4.33 22.57
CA ALA A 78 18.44 -5.19 22.05
C ALA A 78 19.23 -4.54 20.89
N LEU A 79 18.60 -3.71 20.06
CA LEU A 79 19.27 -2.95 19.00
C LEU A 79 20.13 -1.82 19.57
N ALA A 80 19.59 -1.01 20.48
CA ALA A 80 20.32 0.08 21.14
C ALA A 80 21.55 -0.42 21.94
N ALA A 81 21.52 -1.65 22.44
CA ALA A 81 22.66 -2.30 23.10
C ALA A 81 23.77 -2.76 22.13
N VAL A 82 23.55 -2.72 20.81
CA VAL A 82 24.50 -3.14 19.76
C VAL A 82 25.12 -1.94 19.02
N GLU A 83 24.56 -0.73 19.16
CA GLU A 83 25.05 0.48 18.50
C GLU A 83 26.43 0.99 19.01
N GLY A 84 27.04 0.31 19.98
CA GLY A 84 28.33 0.70 20.58
C GLY A 84 29.61 0.23 19.86
N ASP A 85 29.58 -0.90 19.13
CA ASP A 85 30.80 -1.61 18.67
C ASP A 85 30.95 -1.72 17.13
N ALA A 86 30.12 -1.03 16.35
CA ALA A 86 29.92 -1.29 14.93
C ALA A 86 30.89 -0.59 13.94
N GLU A 87 32.21 -0.59 14.20
CA GLU A 87 33.21 -0.13 13.19
C GLU A 87 33.28 -1.04 11.95
N GLY A 88 32.74 -2.26 12.04
CA GLY A 88 32.64 -3.20 10.92
C GLY A 88 31.55 -2.82 9.91
N GLY A 89 31.92 -2.08 8.87
CA GLY A 89 31.02 -1.75 7.76
C GLY A 89 30.38 -3.00 7.12
N ALA A 90 29.04 -2.98 6.98
CA ALA A 90 28.26 -4.14 6.54
C ALA A 90 28.63 -4.64 5.12
N ASP A 91 29.33 -5.78 5.06
CA ASP A 91 29.76 -6.42 3.81
C ASP A 91 28.58 -7.11 3.11
N VAL A 92 27.92 -6.38 2.22
CA VAL A 92 26.82 -6.87 1.38
C VAL A 92 27.37 -7.65 0.18
N GLN A 93 27.03 -8.93 0.11
CA GLN A 93 27.34 -9.82 -1.00
C GLN A 93 26.18 -9.86 -2.00
N VAL A 94 26.50 -9.92 -3.30
CA VAL A 94 25.53 -10.06 -4.38
C VAL A 94 25.72 -11.40 -5.07
N GLN A 95 24.65 -12.20 -5.19
CA GLN A 95 24.61 -13.41 -5.99
C GLN A 95 23.68 -13.19 -7.19
N GLU A 96 24.20 -13.39 -8.40
CA GLU A 96 23.37 -13.37 -9.61
C GLU A 96 22.57 -14.67 -9.76
N ARG A 97 21.30 -14.55 -10.18
CA ARG A 97 20.37 -15.64 -10.48
C ARG A 97 19.63 -15.31 -11.79
N GLY A 98 20.39 -15.26 -12.88
CA GLY A 98 19.91 -14.86 -14.20
C GLY A 98 19.53 -13.38 -14.25
N ALA A 99 18.24 -13.09 -14.40
CA ALA A 99 17.70 -11.73 -14.37
C ALA A 99 17.55 -11.17 -12.94
N THR A 100 17.43 -12.04 -11.93
CA THR A 100 17.31 -11.64 -10.52
C THR A 100 18.69 -11.55 -9.87
N LEU A 101 18.89 -10.57 -9.00
CA LEU A 101 20.02 -10.42 -8.10
C LEU A 101 19.55 -10.65 -6.67
N ARG A 102 20.35 -11.38 -5.88
CA ARG A 102 20.11 -11.65 -4.47
C ARG A 102 21.17 -10.95 -3.64
N LEU A 103 20.77 -10.11 -2.68
CA LEU A 103 21.67 -9.41 -1.78
C LEU A 103 21.56 -9.99 -0.37
N SER A 104 22.69 -10.23 0.29
CA SER A 104 22.76 -10.74 1.68
C SER A 104 24.00 -10.23 2.40
N LEU A 105 24.01 -10.28 3.74
CA LEU A 105 25.21 -9.96 4.52
C LEU A 105 26.19 -11.14 4.52
N ARG A 106 27.49 -10.86 4.39
CA ARG A 106 28.56 -11.85 4.56
C ARG A 106 28.43 -12.56 5.91
N GLY A 107 28.49 -13.88 5.89
CA GLY A 107 28.27 -14.73 7.08
C GLY A 107 26.80 -15.04 7.39
N ALA A 108 25.83 -14.27 6.85
CA ALA A 108 24.39 -14.51 7.02
C ALA A 108 23.64 -14.78 5.70
N PRO A 109 24.12 -15.64 4.77
CA PRO A 109 23.55 -15.80 3.42
C PRO A 109 22.13 -16.38 3.37
N LYS A 110 21.56 -16.80 4.51
CA LYS A 110 20.15 -17.20 4.64
C LYS A 110 19.19 -16.01 4.78
N LEU A 111 19.69 -14.84 5.20
CA LEU A 111 18.94 -13.59 5.25
C LEU A 111 19.28 -12.81 3.98
N PHE A 112 18.33 -12.76 3.05
CA PHE A 112 18.53 -12.15 1.75
C PHE A 112 17.28 -11.42 1.26
N VAL A 113 17.50 -10.46 0.38
CA VAL A 113 16.47 -9.75 -0.40
C VAL A 113 16.77 -9.93 -1.89
N GLU A 114 15.76 -9.82 -2.75
CA GLU A 114 15.92 -10.01 -4.20
C GLU A 114 15.43 -8.81 -5.00
N VAL A 115 16.06 -8.56 -6.14
CA VAL A 115 15.73 -7.45 -7.05
C VAL A 115 16.10 -7.82 -8.49
N GLN A 116 15.26 -7.47 -9.47
CA GLN A 116 15.57 -7.63 -10.89
C GLN A 116 16.74 -6.73 -11.29
N ARG A 117 17.63 -7.22 -12.16
CA ARG A 117 18.82 -6.49 -12.64
C ARG A 117 18.45 -5.12 -13.21
N SER A 118 17.34 -5.00 -13.96
CA SER A 118 16.84 -3.72 -14.48
C SER A 118 16.45 -2.71 -13.38
N HIS A 119 15.88 -3.18 -12.26
CA HIS A 119 15.60 -2.33 -11.10
C HIS A 119 16.88 -1.98 -10.31
N PHE A 120 17.85 -2.90 -10.23
CA PHE A 120 19.15 -2.62 -9.62
C PHE A 120 19.94 -1.54 -10.38
N GLU A 121 19.89 -1.55 -11.72
CA GLU A 121 20.46 -0.48 -12.55
C GLU A 121 19.70 0.86 -12.39
N LYS A 122 18.35 0.85 -12.28
CA LYS A 122 17.57 2.04 -11.90
C LYS A 122 18.05 2.62 -10.55
N LEU A 123 18.19 1.77 -9.53
CA LEU A 123 18.67 2.19 -8.21
C LEU A 123 20.10 2.74 -8.26
N ARG A 124 20.99 2.15 -9.09
CA ARG A 124 22.35 2.67 -9.32
C ARG A 124 22.35 4.05 -9.96
N PHE A 125 21.48 4.29 -10.95
CA PHE A 125 21.33 5.59 -11.59
C PHE A 125 20.85 6.67 -10.60
N LEU A 126 19.84 6.34 -9.78
CA LEU A 126 19.35 7.24 -8.72
C LEU A 126 20.47 7.52 -7.69
N HIS A 127 21.14 6.48 -7.17
CA HIS A 127 22.21 6.62 -6.19
C HIS A 127 23.37 7.52 -6.67
N ALA A 128 23.86 7.27 -7.88
CA ALA A 128 24.92 8.06 -8.49
C ALA A 128 24.56 9.56 -8.64
N ARG A 129 23.26 9.89 -8.70
CA ARG A 129 22.73 11.24 -8.92
C ARG A 129 22.28 11.96 -7.64
N HIS A 130 21.99 11.24 -6.56
CA HIS A 130 21.46 11.81 -5.31
C HIS A 130 22.41 11.67 -4.12
N SER A 131 23.11 10.55 -3.93
CA SER A 131 24.08 10.37 -2.85
C SER A 131 25.23 11.39 -2.91
N ARG A 132 25.65 11.79 -4.12
CA ARG A 132 26.64 12.86 -4.33
C ARG A 132 26.14 14.26 -3.95
N ARG A 133 24.82 14.48 -3.93
CA ARG A 133 24.21 15.77 -3.51
C ARG A 133 24.11 15.84 -1.98
N LEU A 134 23.80 14.72 -1.31
CA LEU A 134 23.78 14.63 0.16
C LEU A 134 25.13 15.02 0.77
N ALA A 135 26.22 14.40 0.29
CA ALA A 135 27.58 14.70 0.73
C ALA A 135 28.03 16.16 0.47
N ALA A 136 27.37 16.89 -0.43
CA ALA A 136 27.61 18.31 -0.64
C ALA A 136 26.80 19.20 0.32
N THR A 137 25.60 18.77 0.73
CA THR A 137 24.74 19.49 1.69
C THR A 137 25.13 19.28 3.16
N GLU A 138 25.91 18.24 3.48
CA GLU A 138 26.43 17.99 4.83
C GLU A 138 27.69 18.83 5.17
N SER A 139 28.19 19.62 4.21
CA SER A 139 29.33 20.53 4.44
C SER A 139 28.86 21.83 5.12
N PRO A 140 29.39 22.21 6.31
CA PRO A 140 28.73 23.18 7.19
C PRO A 140 29.04 24.66 6.84
N SER A 141 28.41 25.22 5.79
CA SER A 141 28.40 26.68 5.57
C SER A 141 27.25 27.25 4.70
N ALA A 142 26.12 27.54 5.36
CA ALA A 142 25.11 28.54 4.95
C ALA A 142 24.34 28.27 3.62
N PRO A 143 23.46 29.19 3.13
CA PRO A 143 22.01 29.01 3.31
C PRO A 143 21.24 28.64 2.03
N ALA A 144 19.97 28.30 2.20
CA ALA A 144 19.11 27.73 1.15
C ALA A 144 18.47 28.75 0.17
N LEU A 145 17.88 28.19 -0.90
CA LEU A 145 17.20 28.80 -2.06
C LEU A 145 18.09 29.47 -3.12
N GLY A 146 18.02 28.93 -4.34
CA GLY A 146 18.54 29.58 -5.56
C GLY A 146 18.49 28.68 -6.81
N ALA A 147 17.85 29.18 -7.88
CA ALA A 147 17.91 28.76 -9.29
C ALA A 147 18.29 27.29 -9.65
N ILE A 148 17.33 26.54 -10.22
CA ILE A 148 17.64 25.50 -11.20
C ILE A 148 17.75 26.18 -12.57
N GLY A 149 18.97 26.28 -13.12
CA GLY A 149 19.23 26.93 -14.41
C GLY A 149 20.41 26.32 -15.17
N ALA A 150 20.25 26.24 -16.50
CA ALA A 150 21.25 25.98 -17.54
C ALA A 150 22.49 25.09 -17.20
N ILE A 151 22.47 23.84 -17.70
CA ILE A 151 23.72 23.05 -17.82
C ILE A 151 24.45 23.51 -19.09
N GLY A 152 25.41 24.42 -18.94
CA GLY A 152 26.39 24.75 -19.98
C GLY A 152 27.58 23.79 -19.94
N ALA A 153 27.98 23.25 -21.09
CA ALA A 153 29.15 22.37 -21.17
C ALA A 153 30.45 23.20 -21.28
N SER A 154 31.47 22.80 -20.52
CA SER A 154 32.86 23.16 -20.80
C SER A 154 33.76 21.93 -20.59
N VAL A 155 34.73 21.75 -21.49
CA VAL A 155 35.68 20.63 -21.46
C VAL A 155 37.03 21.18 -21.03
N GLY A 156 37.47 20.83 -19.82
CA GLY A 156 38.80 21.12 -19.31
C GLY A 156 39.64 19.84 -19.25
N SER A 157 40.73 19.80 -20.00
CA SER A 157 41.66 18.65 -20.01
C SER A 157 42.94 18.97 -19.28
N SER A 158 43.22 18.22 -18.21
CA SER A 158 44.56 17.98 -17.68
C SER A 158 44.52 16.71 -16.83
N GLY A 159 45.57 15.87 -16.95
CA GLY A 159 45.61 14.56 -16.29
C GLY A 159 46.83 14.40 -15.39
N SER A 160 46.69 13.54 -14.37
CA SER A 160 47.80 12.93 -13.64
C SER A 160 47.35 11.58 -13.08
N CYS A 161 48.29 10.72 -12.69
CA CYS A 161 48.04 9.31 -12.39
C CYS A 161 47.56 9.05 -10.94
N GLY A 162 46.29 8.65 -10.78
CA GLY A 162 45.63 8.37 -9.49
C GLY A 162 45.21 6.90 -9.26
N SER A 163 45.80 5.93 -9.97
CA SER A 163 45.25 4.56 -10.09
C SER A 163 44.94 3.83 -8.76
N GLY A 164 45.72 4.07 -7.69
CA GLY A 164 45.48 3.49 -6.37
C GLY A 164 44.39 4.19 -5.55
N THR A 165 44.24 5.51 -5.68
CA THR A 165 43.19 6.27 -4.99
C THR A 165 41.83 6.05 -5.63
N ASP A 166 41.80 6.04 -6.97
CA ASP A 166 40.56 6.00 -7.74
C ASP A 166 39.89 4.61 -7.61
N ALA A 167 40.70 3.54 -7.60
CA ALA A 167 40.21 2.18 -7.34
C ALA A 167 39.63 2.04 -5.93
N ARG A 168 40.27 2.63 -4.90
CA ARG A 168 39.77 2.59 -3.51
C ARG A 168 38.50 3.42 -3.33
N ALA A 169 38.42 4.58 -3.98
CA ALA A 169 37.23 5.43 -3.99
C ALA A 169 36.05 4.77 -4.73
N ALA A 170 36.30 4.11 -5.86
CA ALA A 170 35.30 3.35 -6.60
C ALA A 170 34.79 2.13 -5.81
N ALA A 171 35.69 1.41 -5.12
CA ALA A 171 35.32 0.30 -4.24
C ALA A 171 34.47 0.77 -3.04
N ALA A 172 34.85 1.86 -2.38
CA ALA A 172 34.06 2.45 -1.29
C ALA A 172 32.69 2.93 -1.78
N SER A 173 32.63 3.66 -2.90
CA SER A 173 31.36 4.09 -3.52
C SER A 173 30.45 2.92 -3.88
N SER A 174 31.02 1.77 -4.28
CA SER A 174 30.28 0.54 -4.57
C SER A 174 29.77 -0.12 -3.29
N ALA A 175 30.58 -0.18 -2.23
CA ALA A 175 30.17 -0.72 -0.93
C ALA A 175 29.03 0.11 -0.30
N HIS A 176 29.09 1.44 -0.38
CA HIS A 176 28.03 2.34 0.07
C HIS A 176 26.74 2.10 -0.74
N PHE A 177 26.81 2.05 -2.07
CA PHE A 177 25.66 1.72 -2.91
C PHE A 177 25.01 0.37 -2.54
N LEU A 178 25.81 -0.68 -2.32
CA LEU A 178 25.30 -2.00 -1.93
C LEU A 178 24.64 -1.99 -0.56
N ARG A 179 25.24 -1.29 0.43
CA ARG A 179 24.65 -1.06 1.75
C ARG A 179 23.29 -0.36 1.65
N ASP A 180 23.24 0.76 0.95
CA ASP A 180 22.03 1.59 0.86
C ASP A 180 20.88 0.84 0.16
N VAL A 181 21.19 0.10 -0.92
CA VAL A 181 20.20 -0.77 -1.60
C VAL A 181 19.73 -1.90 -0.68
N PHE A 182 20.63 -2.53 0.07
CA PHE A 182 20.27 -3.60 1.01
C PHE A 182 19.37 -3.08 2.14
N CYS A 183 19.72 -1.95 2.77
CA CYS A 183 18.93 -1.32 3.82
C CYS A 183 17.52 -0.93 3.33
N MET A 184 17.42 -0.33 2.13
CA MET A 184 16.15 0.06 1.52
C MET A 184 15.29 -1.16 1.14
N LEU A 185 15.87 -2.19 0.51
CA LEU A 185 15.15 -3.42 0.19
C LEU A 185 14.66 -4.15 1.46
N VAL A 186 15.49 -4.25 2.51
CA VAL A 186 15.09 -4.85 3.79
C VAL A 186 13.97 -4.04 4.45
N ARG A 187 13.99 -2.71 4.35
CA ARG A 187 12.90 -1.85 4.85
C ARG A 187 11.57 -2.11 4.12
N TYR A 188 11.58 -2.19 2.80
CA TYR A 188 10.36 -2.43 2.03
C TYR A 188 9.84 -3.88 2.12
N GLU A 189 10.73 -4.88 2.19
CA GLU A 189 10.35 -6.28 2.41
C GLU A 189 9.74 -6.46 3.82
N ALA A 190 10.33 -5.85 4.86
CA ALA A 190 9.78 -5.88 6.22
C ALA A 190 8.46 -5.09 6.36
N LEU A 191 8.18 -4.14 5.45
CA LEU A 191 6.86 -3.51 5.36
C LEU A 191 5.82 -4.46 4.74
N GLY A 192 6.24 -5.37 3.83
CA GLY A 192 5.40 -6.43 3.23
C GLY A 192 4.24 -5.94 2.34
N SER A 193 4.11 -4.63 2.13
CA SER A 193 2.87 -3.98 1.68
C SER A 193 2.71 -3.88 0.15
N HIS A 194 3.28 -4.83 -0.59
CA HIS A 194 3.35 -4.84 -2.06
C HIS A 194 2.01 -4.71 -2.80
N GLY A 195 0.90 -5.12 -2.16
CA GLY A 195 -0.45 -4.98 -2.71
C GLY A 195 -1.18 -3.68 -2.36
N SER A 196 -0.64 -2.85 -1.46
CA SER A 196 -1.32 -1.65 -0.96
C SER A 196 -1.12 -0.41 -1.82
N GLN A 197 -0.14 -0.43 -2.73
CA GLN A 197 0.13 0.64 -3.68
C GLN A 197 0.69 0.04 -4.98
N CYS A 198 0.01 0.29 -6.11
CA CYS A 198 0.50 -0.02 -7.45
C CYS A 198 0.76 1.29 -8.19
N ALA A 199 1.85 1.38 -8.95
CA ALA A 199 2.23 2.59 -9.65
C ALA A 199 1.41 2.80 -10.94
N VAL A 200 1.20 4.06 -11.33
CA VAL A 200 0.48 4.41 -12.55
C VAL A 200 1.27 3.96 -13.80
N PRO A 201 0.63 3.48 -14.89
CA PRO A 201 1.34 3.05 -16.10
C PRO A 201 2.21 4.16 -16.72
N PRO A 202 3.42 3.86 -17.25
CA PRO A 202 4.30 4.88 -17.82
C PRO A 202 3.64 5.74 -18.90
N ALA A 203 2.84 5.14 -19.78
CA ALA A 203 2.12 5.86 -20.85
C ALA A 203 1.02 6.81 -20.33
N VAL A 204 0.58 6.67 -19.07
CA VAL A 204 -0.30 7.62 -18.37
C VAL A 204 0.55 8.73 -17.73
N PHE A 205 1.67 8.39 -17.06
CA PHE A 205 2.62 9.38 -16.54
C PHE A 205 3.16 10.32 -17.63
N GLU A 206 3.42 9.80 -18.83
CA GLU A 206 3.85 10.59 -19.99
C GLU A 206 2.80 11.63 -20.39
N LEU A 207 1.53 11.23 -20.47
CA LEU A 207 0.40 12.12 -20.77
C LEU A 207 0.20 13.16 -19.66
N MET A 208 0.31 12.77 -18.39
CA MET A 208 0.24 13.69 -17.25
C MET A 208 1.43 14.67 -17.23
N ARG A 209 2.64 14.23 -17.63
CA ARG A 209 3.83 15.07 -17.78
C ARG A 209 3.67 16.08 -18.91
N GLU A 210 3.03 15.69 -20.00
CA GLU A 210 2.75 16.52 -21.16
C GLU A 210 1.63 17.55 -20.88
N ARG A 211 0.39 17.07 -20.69
CA ARG A 211 -0.82 17.90 -20.61
C ARG A 211 -0.98 18.60 -19.26
N LEU A 212 -0.71 17.90 -18.17
CA LEU A 212 -0.88 18.42 -16.80
C LEU A 212 0.43 18.89 -16.15
N GLY A 213 1.56 18.85 -16.87
CA GLY A 213 2.84 19.30 -16.34
C GLY A 213 3.37 18.51 -15.13
N VAL A 214 2.89 17.29 -14.88
CA VAL A 214 3.32 16.47 -13.73
C VAL A 214 4.82 16.18 -13.80
N ARG A 215 5.55 16.32 -12.68
CA ARG A 215 7.00 16.08 -12.61
C ARG A 215 7.48 15.25 -11.42
N LEU A 216 6.58 14.93 -10.48
CA LEU A 216 6.92 14.27 -9.22
C LEU A 216 5.70 13.51 -8.67
N GLU A 217 5.95 12.37 -8.06
CA GLU A 217 4.98 11.54 -7.33
C GLU A 217 4.98 11.91 -5.84
N CYS A 218 3.82 12.23 -5.27
CA CYS A 218 3.68 12.53 -3.84
C CYS A 218 3.67 11.28 -2.95
N PHE A 219 3.52 10.08 -3.52
CA PHE A 219 3.61 8.83 -2.78
C PHE A 219 4.32 7.79 -3.64
N ALA A 220 5.60 7.52 -3.37
CA ALA A 220 6.35 6.48 -4.07
C ALA A 220 7.45 5.87 -3.19
N SER A 221 8.37 5.16 -3.84
CA SER A 221 9.56 4.50 -3.29
C SER A 221 10.64 4.49 -4.37
N PRO A 222 11.93 4.32 -4.00
CA PRO A 222 13.01 4.09 -4.97
C PRO A 222 12.71 2.92 -5.93
N LEU A 223 11.94 1.93 -5.45
CA LEU A 223 11.52 0.75 -6.19
C LEU A 223 10.48 1.10 -7.27
N ASN A 224 9.36 1.75 -6.90
CA ASN A 224 8.23 1.96 -7.80
C ASN A 224 8.18 3.30 -8.56
N ALA A 225 8.91 4.34 -8.13
CA ALA A 225 8.83 5.69 -8.71
C ALA A 225 9.14 5.74 -10.22
N TRP A 226 8.40 6.58 -10.94
CA TRP A 226 8.66 6.92 -12.34
C TRP A 226 9.52 8.19 -12.49
N ALA A 227 9.42 9.13 -11.55
CA ALA A 227 10.18 10.38 -11.53
C ALA A 227 11.55 10.23 -10.84
N GLU A 228 12.49 11.13 -11.18
CA GLU A 228 13.80 11.27 -10.49
C GLU A 228 13.64 11.66 -9.01
N ARG A 229 12.66 12.54 -8.73
CA ARG A 229 12.35 13.02 -7.39
C ARG A 229 10.90 12.68 -7.08
N PHE A 230 10.68 12.17 -5.87
CA PHE A 230 9.40 11.70 -5.36
C PHE A 230 9.35 11.96 -3.85
N CYS A 231 8.16 11.96 -3.26
CA CYS A 231 8.01 11.83 -1.80
C CYS A 231 7.83 10.35 -1.46
N SER A 232 8.36 9.90 -0.33
CA SER A 232 8.34 8.48 0.06
C SER A 232 8.12 8.28 1.54
N ALA A 233 7.95 7.01 1.94
CA ALA A 233 7.71 6.65 3.31
C ALA A 233 8.96 6.77 4.20
N PHE A 234 10.15 6.37 3.71
CA PHE A 234 11.29 6.08 4.57
C PHE A 234 12.50 6.95 4.21
N ALA A 235 12.44 8.24 4.57
CA ALA A 235 13.46 9.23 4.20
C ALA A 235 14.90 8.81 4.55
N ASP A 236 15.08 8.06 5.64
CA ASP A 236 16.37 7.57 6.15
C ASP A 236 17.06 6.53 5.24
N VAL A 237 16.30 5.74 4.47
CA VAL A 237 16.85 4.78 3.49
C VAL A 237 16.58 5.19 2.03
N ASP A 238 15.64 6.10 1.79
CA ASP A 238 15.25 6.58 0.46
C ASP A 238 16.03 7.83 0.01
N ALA A 239 16.68 8.56 0.94
CA ALA A 239 17.50 9.75 0.64
C ALA A 239 18.60 9.51 -0.41
N PRO A 240 19.40 8.41 -0.35
CA PRO A 240 20.39 8.08 -1.37
C PRO A 240 19.78 7.95 -2.78
N PHE A 241 18.48 7.67 -2.89
CA PHE A 241 17.79 7.39 -4.15
C PHE A 241 16.87 8.54 -4.63
N GLY A 242 16.92 9.72 -4.00
CA GLY A 242 16.29 10.94 -4.53
C GLY A 242 14.94 11.33 -3.93
N THR A 243 14.54 10.78 -2.79
CA THR A 243 13.32 11.25 -2.09
C THR A 243 13.36 12.75 -1.73
N LEU A 244 12.20 13.30 -1.38
CA LEU A 244 11.98 14.58 -0.71
C LEU A 244 11.43 14.42 0.71
N GLY A 245 11.35 13.19 1.23
CA GLY A 245 10.71 12.88 2.51
C GLY A 245 9.20 12.69 2.37
N SER A 246 8.47 12.99 3.45
CA SER A 246 7.02 12.81 3.51
C SER A 246 6.26 13.85 2.68
N PHE A 247 5.11 13.45 2.11
CA PHE A 247 4.18 14.41 1.48
C PHE A 247 3.57 15.41 2.49
N PHE A 248 3.49 15.01 3.76
CA PHE A 248 2.94 15.84 4.83
C PHE A 248 3.92 16.92 5.32
N ASP A 249 5.23 16.72 5.08
CA ASP A 249 6.26 17.79 5.13
C ASP A 249 6.34 18.58 3.80
N PHE A 250 6.25 17.89 2.66
CA PHE A 250 6.57 18.44 1.34
C PHE A 250 5.73 19.68 0.99
N SER A 251 6.41 20.82 0.81
CA SER A 251 5.79 22.14 0.71
C SER A 251 6.18 22.87 -0.59
N PRO A 252 5.64 22.45 -1.76
CA PRO A 252 6.10 22.94 -3.07
C PRO A 252 5.72 24.41 -3.37
N PRO A 253 6.66 25.24 -3.85
CA PRO A 253 6.39 26.63 -4.24
C PRO A 253 5.57 26.74 -5.54
N HIS A 254 5.50 25.70 -6.36
CA HIS A 254 4.58 25.58 -7.50
C HIS A 254 4.76 24.18 -8.11
N GLY A 255 3.92 23.79 -9.06
CA GLY A 255 4.12 22.59 -9.86
C GLY A 255 2.83 21.80 -10.07
N SER A 256 2.99 20.65 -10.69
CA SER A 256 1.94 19.66 -10.83
C SER A 256 2.48 18.29 -10.43
N PHE A 257 1.67 17.55 -9.70
CA PHE A 257 2.11 16.42 -8.88
C PHE A 257 1.11 15.26 -9.00
N GLU A 258 1.60 14.02 -9.07
CA GLU A 258 0.75 12.84 -8.96
C GLU A 258 0.51 12.51 -7.49
N VAL A 259 -0.71 12.09 -7.15
CA VAL A 259 -1.10 11.69 -5.78
C VAL A 259 -1.85 10.36 -5.81
N ASN A 260 -1.09 9.26 -5.72
CA ASN A 260 -1.58 7.88 -5.59
C ASN A 260 -1.18 7.29 -4.23
N PRO A 261 -1.87 7.62 -3.12
CA PRO A 261 -1.50 7.15 -1.79
C PRO A 261 -1.78 5.65 -1.64
N PRO A 262 -1.00 4.92 -0.82
CA PRO A 262 -1.35 3.56 -0.40
C PRO A 262 -2.80 3.48 0.11
N PHE A 263 -3.49 2.38 -0.21
CA PHE A 263 -4.95 2.24 -0.08
C PHE A 263 -5.46 2.02 1.36
N VAL A 264 -5.00 2.89 2.27
CA VAL A 264 -5.46 3.05 3.66
C VAL A 264 -6.41 4.26 3.70
N PRO A 265 -7.70 4.10 4.04
CA PRO A 265 -8.68 5.19 4.01
C PRO A 265 -8.29 6.44 4.81
N GLU A 266 -7.62 6.26 5.95
CA GLU A 266 -7.12 7.34 6.80
C GLU A 266 -6.01 8.16 6.10
N LEU A 267 -5.10 7.47 5.40
CA LEU A 267 -4.01 8.08 4.64
C LEU A 267 -4.51 8.79 3.37
N LEU A 268 -5.48 8.18 2.68
CA LEU A 268 -6.16 8.76 1.53
C LEU A 268 -6.87 10.07 1.92
N LEU A 269 -7.59 10.11 3.04
CA LEU A 269 -8.24 11.34 3.53
C LEU A 269 -7.22 12.42 3.89
N ALA A 270 -6.17 12.06 4.64
CA ALA A 270 -5.11 12.98 5.00
C ALA A 270 -4.40 13.58 3.77
N ALA A 271 -4.18 12.77 2.72
CA ALA A 271 -3.59 13.24 1.47
C ALA A 271 -4.44 14.32 0.77
N VAL A 272 -5.78 14.19 0.77
CA VAL A 272 -6.66 15.24 0.23
C VAL A 272 -6.58 16.51 1.07
N HIS A 273 -6.69 16.41 2.40
CA HIS A 273 -6.55 17.58 3.29
C HIS A 273 -5.19 18.29 3.11
N ARG A 274 -4.09 17.54 2.97
CA ARG A 274 -2.75 18.08 2.73
C ARG A 274 -2.67 18.82 1.39
N ALA A 275 -3.21 18.22 0.32
CA ALA A 275 -3.28 18.87 -0.99
C ALA A 275 -4.10 20.17 -0.95
N GLU A 276 -5.27 20.17 -0.31
CA GLU A 276 -6.10 21.37 -0.18
C GLU A 276 -5.44 22.48 0.67
N ALA A 277 -4.74 22.13 1.75
CA ALA A 277 -3.96 23.09 2.53
C ALA A 277 -2.83 23.74 1.70
N LEU A 278 -2.12 22.93 0.90
CA LEU A 278 -1.09 23.41 -0.02
C LEU A 278 -1.68 24.27 -1.16
N LEU A 279 -2.85 23.92 -1.69
CA LEU A 279 -3.57 24.69 -2.70
C LEU A 279 -4.08 26.04 -2.15
N ALA A 280 -4.67 26.05 -0.95
CA ALA A 280 -5.08 27.28 -0.28
C ALA A 280 -3.88 28.20 0.02
N ALA A 281 -2.73 27.62 0.41
CA ALA A 281 -1.48 28.37 0.56
C ALA A 281 -0.93 28.88 -0.78
N ALA A 282 -1.10 28.12 -1.87
CA ALA A 282 -0.68 28.51 -3.22
C ALA A 282 -1.55 29.60 -3.86
N GLU A 283 -2.86 29.60 -3.60
CA GLU A 283 -3.78 30.62 -4.10
C GLU A 283 -3.49 31.99 -3.45
N ARG A 284 -3.28 32.04 -2.12
CA ARG A 284 -2.92 33.28 -1.40
C ARG A 284 -1.64 33.95 -1.92
N ARG A 285 -0.72 33.19 -2.50
CA ARG A 285 0.53 33.65 -3.12
C ARG A 285 0.51 33.58 -4.65
N ALA A 286 -0.69 33.49 -5.24
CA ALA A 286 -0.95 33.46 -6.68
C ALA A 286 0.01 32.55 -7.48
N ALA A 287 0.19 31.30 -7.05
CA ALA A 287 1.08 30.34 -7.68
C ALA A 287 0.31 29.23 -8.42
N ALA A 288 0.85 28.77 -9.56
CA ALA A 288 0.31 27.61 -10.27
C ALA A 288 0.67 26.31 -9.53
N LEU A 289 -0.29 25.77 -8.77
CA LEU A 289 -0.21 24.48 -8.09
C LEU A 289 -1.39 23.57 -8.51
N SER A 290 -1.08 22.29 -8.75
CA SER A 290 -1.97 21.24 -9.25
C SER A 290 -1.62 19.88 -8.63
N PHE A 291 -2.64 19.09 -8.29
CA PHE A 291 -2.50 17.72 -7.78
C PHE A 291 -3.43 16.78 -8.56
N VAL A 292 -2.89 15.70 -9.12
CA VAL A 292 -3.60 14.68 -9.88
C VAL A 292 -3.78 13.46 -9.00
N PHE A 293 -4.93 13.34 -8.34
CA PHE A 293 -5.27 12.19 -7.52
C PHE A 293 -5.58 10.98 -8.38
N VAL A 294 -5.03 9.82 -8.04
CA VAL A 294 -5.39 8.52 -8.59
C VAL A 294 -5.71 7.61 -7.41
N VAL A 295 -6.99 7.34 -7.18
CA VAL A 295 -7.48 6.69 -5.94
C VAL A 295 -8.55 5.65 -6.23
N PRO A 296 -8.75 4.62 -5.38
CA PRO A 296 -9.86 3.68 -5.57
C PRO A 296 -11.22 4.40 -5.43
N GLN A 297 -12.18 3.99 -6.26
CA GLN A 297 -13.56 4.46 -6.26
C GLN A 297 -14.37 3.83 -5.11
N TRP A 298 -14.00 4.17 -3.88
CA TRP A 298 -14.66 3.74 -2.66
C TRP A 298 -15.64 4.81 -2.17
N GLU A 299 -16.67 5.07 -2.96
CA GLU A 299 -17.68 6.14 -2.79
C GLU A 299 -18.35 6.24 -1.40
N PRO A 300 -18.53 5.13 -0.64
CA PRO A 300 -19.02 5.20 0.73
C PRO A 300 -18.05 5.84 1.74
N LEU A 301 -16.76 5.97 1.41
CA LEU A 301 -15.72 6.37 2.36
C LEU A 301 -15.43 7.89 2.31
N PRO A 302 -15.04 8.51 3.46
CA PRO A 302 -14.90 9.96 3.57
C PRO A 302 -13.94 10.58 2.55
N PHE A 303 -12.78 9.97 2.29
CA PHE A 303 -11.77 10.54 1.37
C PHE A 303 -12.31 10.76 -0.04
N TRP A 304 -13.13 9.83 -0.56
CA TRP A 304 -13.66 9.90 -1.91
C TRP A 304 -14.72 11.01 -2.01
N ARG A 305 -15.62 11.06 -1.03
CA ARG A 305 -16.64 12.12 -0.92
C ARG A 305 -16.01 13.50 -0.79
N HIS A 306 -14.94 13.61 0.00
CA HIS A 306 -14.22 14.88 0.20
C HIS A 306 -13.46 15.31 -1.07
N LEU A 307 -12.73 14.39 -1.71
CA LEU A 307 -12.06 14.64 -3.00
C LEU A 307 -13.04 15.08 -4.10
N MET A 308 -14.22 14.45 -4.15
CA MET A 308 -15.27 14.75 -5.13
C MET A 308 -16.08 16.01 -4.79
N GLY A 309 -16.18 16.37 -3.50
CA GLY A 309 -16.79 17.63 -3.03
C GLY A 309 -15.85 18.84 -3.08
N SER A 310 -14.55 18.64 -3.28
CA SER A 310 -13.54 19.70 -3.22
C SER A 310 -13.79 20.84 -4.22
N GLY A 311 -13.90 22.07 -3.71
CA GLY A 311 -13.96 23.29 -4.52
C GLY A 311 -12.69 23.59 -5.32
N TRP A 312 -11.60 22.87 -5.05
CA TRP A 312 -10.36 22.93 -5.84
C TRP A 312 -10.41 22.08 -7.11
N ARG A 313 -11.39 21.18 -7.26
CA ARG A 313 -11.48 20.24 -8.38
C ARG A 313 -11.71 20.97 -9.71
N ARG A 314 -11.08 20.50 -10.78
CA ARG A 314 -11.16 21.05 -12.15
C ARG A 314 -11.46 19.95 -13.16
N GLY A 315 -12.22 20.30 -14.20
CA GLY A 315 -12.70 19.37 -15.22
C GLY A 315 -13.68 18.32 -14.68
N PRO A 316 -14.20 17.44 -15.55
CA PRO A 316 -14.90 16.24 -15.12
C PRO A 316 -13.88 15.22 -14.55
N PRO A 317 -14.23 14.49 -13.47
CA PRO A 317 -13.41 13.38 -12.98
C PRO A 317 -13.48 12.20 -13.97
N LEU A 318 -12.40 11.41 -14.05
CA LEU A 318 -12.40 10.14 -14.75
C LEU A 318 -12.77 9.01 -13.78
N HIS A 319 -13.76 8.20 -14.14
CA HIS A 319 -14.12 6.97 -13.44
C HIS A 319 -13.81 5.77 -14.33
N LEU A 320 -13.02 4.82 -13.81
CA LEU A 320 -12.60 3.60 -14.51
C LEU A 320 -13.17 2.38 -13.78
N ALA A 321 -13.94 1.54 -14.46
CA ALA A 321 -14.32 0.22 -13.94
C ALA A 321 -13.08 -0.68 -13.79
N ALA A 322 -13.11 -1.61 -12.83
CA ALA A 322 -11.95 -2.42 -12.41
C ALA A 322 -11.26 -3.16 -13.57
N ASP A 323 -12.08 -3.73 -14.46
CA ASP A 323 -11.73 -4.45 -15.68
C ASP A 323 -11.21 -3.57 -16.83
N ARG A 324 -11.45 -2.26 -16.79
CA ARG A 324 -11.10 -1.32 -17.86
C ARG A 324 -9.71 -0.70 -17.70
N HIS A 325 -8.92 -1.13 -16.71
CA HIS A 325 -7.58 -0.58 -16.47
C HIS A 325 -6.63 -1.52 -15.69
N ALA A 326 -5.34 -1.23 -15.81
CA ALA A 326 -4.28 -1.85 -15.02
C ALA A 326 -3.29 -0.82 -14.46
N PHE A 327 -2.53 -1.26 -13.45
CA PHE A 327 -1.42 -0.56 -12.83
C PHE A 327 -0.13 -1.37 -12.98
N VAL A 328 1.00 -0.77 -12.62
CA VAL A 328 2.27 -1.47 -12.43
C VAL A 328 2.34 -1.99 -10.99
N ASP A 329 2.46 -3.30 -10.83
CA ASP A 329 2.39 -4.00 -9.54
C ASP A 329 3.44 -3.49 -8.53
N GLY A 330 3.09 -3.36 -7.24
CA GLY A 330 4.01 -2.84 -6.21
C GLY A 330 5.28 -3.69 -6.01
N ALA A 331 5.22 -4.99 -6.31
CA ALA A 331 6.38 -5.87 -6.36
C ALA A 331 7.10 -5.89 -7.74
N GLN A 332 6.93 -4.86 -8.57
CA GLN A 332 7.58 -4.77 -9.89
C GLN A 332 9.11 -4.93 -9.87
N HIS A 333 9.73 -4.63 -8.73
CA HIS A 333 11.16 -4.75 -8.51
C HIS A 333 11.64 -6.21 -8.36
N THR A 334 10.78 -7.16 -7.99
CA THR A 334 11.08 -8.61 -8.05
C THR A 334 10.50 -9.28 -9.29
N LYS A 335 9.46 -8.71 -9.93
CA LYS A 335 8.78 -9.29 -11.10
C LYS A 335 9.49 -8.98 -12.41
N HIS A 336 9.56 -10.00 -13.30
CA HIS A 336 9.99 -9.82 -14.69
C HIS A 336 9.12 -8.80 -15.42
N ASP A 337 9.68 -8.12 -16.41
CA ASP A 337 9.09 -6.97 -17.10
C ASP A 337 7.70 -7.28 -17.71
N ALA A 338 7.55 -8.42 -18.39
CA ALA A 338 6.26 -8.91 -18.91
C ALA A 338 5.23 -9.26 -17.81
N ASP A 339 5.70 -9.47 -16.58
CA ASP A 339 4.91 -9.85 -15.42
C ASP A 339 4.65 -8.68 -14.46
N ARG A 340 4.87 -7.41 -14.87
CA ARG A 340 4.63 -6.21 -14.04
C ARG A 340 3.22 -5.62 -14.10
N LEU A 341 2.50 -5.74 -15.22
CA LEU A 341 1.17 -5.10 -15.36
C LEU A 341 0.10 -5.89 -14.61
N ARG A 342 -0.65 -5.24 -13.74
CA ARG A 342 -1.66 -5.83 -12.84
C ARG A 342 -3.00 -5.12 -13.06
N PRO A 343 -4.03 -5.78 -13.62
CA PRO A 343 -5.39 -5.24 -13.69
C PRO A 343 -5.92 -4.86 -12.30
N SER A 344 -6.81 -3.88 -12.24
CA SER A 344 -7.31 -3.41 -10.94
C SER A 344 -8.30 -4.39 -10.30
N SER A 345 -8.24 -4.49 -8.96
CA SER A 345 -9.26 -5.19 -8.17
C SER A 345 -10.52 -4.35 -7.94
N PHE A 346 -10.46 -3.04 -8.20
CA PHE A 346 -11.51 -2.06 -7.88
C PHE A 346 -11.64 -1.01 -8.98
N GLY A 347 -12.78 -0.33 -9.05
CA GLY A 347 -12.86 0.89 -9.85
C GLY A 347 -11.89 1.96 -9.32
N SER A 348 -11.42 2.84 -10.19
CA SER A 348 -10.52 3.94 -9.86
C SER A 348 -11.11 5.28 -10.27
N THR A 349 -10.85 6.31 -9.48
CA THR A 349 -11.21 7.70 -9.75
C THR A 349 -9.93 8.51 -9.94
N ILE A 350 -9.83 9.23 -11.06
CA ILE A 350 -8.79 10.23 -11.30
C ILE A 350 -9.42 11.62 -11.26
N ALA A 351 -8.94 12.46 -10.37
CA ALA A 351 -9.47 13.80 -10.12
C ALA A 351 -8.33 14.81 -9.95
N VAL A 352 -8.48 16.00 -10.55
CA VAL A 352 -7.44 17.03 -10.54
C VAL A 352 -7.87 18.20 -9.65
N LEU A 353 -7.08 18.52 -8.62
CA LEU A 353 -7.30 19.66 -7.73
C LEU A 353 -6.29 20.77 -8.05
N GLN A 354 -6.75 21.99 -8.34
CA GLN A 354 -5.87 23.08 -8.81
C GLN A 354 -6.28 24.46 -8.30
N THR A 355 -5.25 25.27 -8.04
CA THR A 355 -5.34 26.74 -7.96
C THR A 355 -5.90 27.35 -9.25
N ALA A 356 -6.39 28.59 -9.21
CA ALA A 356 -6.86 29.30 -10.41
C ALA A 356 -5.73 29.44 -11.46
N ARG A 357 -4.52 29.79 -11.01
CA ARG A 357 -3.31 29.82 -11.87
C ARG A 357 -2.82 28.43 -12.29
N GLY A 358 -3.16 27.37 -11.54
CA GLY A 358 -2.96 25.98 -11.95
C GLY A 358 -3.89 25.60 -13.10
N ALA A 359 -5.18 25.88 -12.96
CA ALA A 359 -6.21 25.59 -13.97
C ALA A 359 -5.98 26.34 -15.28
N ALA A 360 -5.55 27.60 -15.22
CA ALA A 360 -5.19 28.39 -16.40
C ALA A 360 -3.92 27.88 -17.13
N LYS A 361 -3.10 27.04 -16.47
CA LYS A 361 -1.82 26.53 -17.01
C LYS A 361 -1.90 25.06 -17.43
N TRP A 362 -2.72 24.26 -16.76
CA TRP A 362 -2.83 22.82 -16.92
C TRP A 362 -4.31 22.44 -17.05
N VAL A 363 -4.88 22.80 -18.21
CA VAL A 363 -6.31 22.69 -18.51
C VAL A 363 -6.78 21.23 -18.40
N VAL A 364 -7.89 21.03 -17.69
CA VAL A 364 -8.53 19.72 -17.51
C VAL A 364 -9.78 19.67 -18.37
N ASP A 365 -9.60 19.35 -19.65
CA ASP A 365 -10.65 19.21 -20.66
C ASP A 365 -11.11 17.75 -20.85
N ALA A 366 -12.24 17.55 -21.54
CA ALA A 366 -12.78 16.21 -21.80
C ALA A 366 -11.81 15.32 -22.62
N SER A 367 -11.06 15.91 -23.56
CA SER A 367 -10.12 15.15 -24.38
C SER A 367 -8.93 14.62 -23.56
N LEU A 368 -8.49 15.34 -22.52
CA LEU A 368 -7.54 14.80 -21.55
C LEU A 368 -8.10 13.59 -20.81
N ILE A 369 -9.38 13.63 -20.40
CA ILE A 369 -10.05 12.54 -19.69
C ILE A 369 -10.19 11.29 -20.59
N GLU A 370 -10.57 11.47 -21.85
CA GLU A 370 -10.59 10.42 -22.88
C GLU A 370 -9.19 9.81 -23.10
N GLN A 371 -8.17 10.66 -23.26
CA GLN A 371 -6.79 10.21 -23.46
C GLN A 371 -6.24 9.47 -22.23
N LEU A 372 -6.55 9.92 -21.01
CA LEU A 372 -6.19 9.21 -19.77
C LEU A 372 -6.86 7.83 -19.72
N ALA A 373 -8.16 7.75 -20.03
CA ALA A 373 -8.90 6.48 -20.07
C ALA A 373 -8.26 5.49 -21.05
N ALA A 374 -8.00 5.93 -22.30
CA ALA A 374 -7.37 5.10 -23.33
C ALA A 374 -5.96 4.62 -22.93
N ARG A 375 -5.16 5.44 -22.22
CA ARG A 375 -3.82 5.06 -21.74
C ARG A 375 -3.87 4.09 -20.55
N PHE A 376 -4.90 4.15 -19.72
CA PHE A 376 -5.14 3.17 -18.63
C PHE A 376 -5.67 1.83 -19.17
N GLU A 377 -6.54 1.86 -20.19
CA GLU A 377 -7.06 0.67 -20.87
C GLU A 377 -5.96 -0.06 -21.66
N ALA A 378 -5.12 0.68 -22.40
CA ALA A 378 -3.97 0.13 -23.12
C ALA A 378 -2.88 -0.48 -22.21
N ALA A 379 -2.97 -0.31 -20.89
CA ALA A 379 -2.10 -0.95 -19.91
C ALA A 379 -2.59 -2.36 -19.49
N LEU A 380 -3.79 -2.78 -19.92
CA LEU A 380 -4.31 -4.13 -19.63
C LEU A 380 -3.40 -5.21 -20.26
N PRO A 381 -3.00 -6.27 -19.51
CA PRO A 381 -2.23 -7.37 -20.09
C PRO A 381 -3.07 -8.15 -21.11
N SER A 382 -2.45 -8.51 -22.25
CA SER A 382 -3.09 -9.34 -23.28
C SER A 382 -3.59 -10.68 -22.71
N GLU A 383 -4.57 -11.30 -23.36
CA GLU A 383 -5.04 -12.64 -22.97
C GLU A 383 -3.91 -13.68 -22.90
N SER A 384 -2.96 -13.62 -23.83
CA SER A 384 -1.81 -14.54 -23.87
C SER A 384 -0.88 -14.36 -22.67
N SER A 385 -0.58 -13.13 -22.28
CA SER A 385 0.21 -12.85 -21.06
C SER A 385 -0.55 -13.25 -19.78
N THR A 386 -1.86 -13.02 -19.76
CA THR A 386 -2.76 -13.39 -18.68
C THR A 386 -2.85 -14.91 -18.50
N ARG A 387 -2.93 -15.66 -19.60
CA ARG A 387 -2.95 -17.14 -19.62
C ARG A 387 -1.61 -17.73 -19.16
N ALA A 388 -0.49 -17.25 -19.71
CA ALA A 388 0.85 -17.71 -19.35
C ALA A 388 1.18 -17.51 -17.86
N ARG A 389 0.61 -16.47 -17.22
CA ARG A 389 0.72 -16.26 -15.76
C ARG A 389 -0.02 -17.30 -14.92
N MET A 390 -1.18 -17.76 -15.38
CA MET A 390 -1.94 -18.82 -14.70
C MET A 390 -1.20 -20.15 -14.79
N GLU A 391 -0.66 -20.47 -15.97
CA GLU A 391 0.14 -21.67 -16.23
C GLU A 391 1.43 -21.71 -15.40
N LYS A 392 2.08 -20.56 -15.20
CA LYS A 392 3.22 -20.40 -14.26
C LYS A 392 2.85 -20.53 -12.77
N GLY A 393 1.58 -20.67 -12.41
CA GLY A 393 1.12 -20.62 -11.02
C GLY A 393 1.15 -19.22 -10.38
N GLY A 394 1.56 -18.18 -11.12
CA GLY A 394 1.56 -16.78 -10.70
C GLY A 394 0.16 -16.14 -10.68
N GLY A 395 -0.88 -16.95 -10.62
CA GLY A 395 -2.29 -16.56 -10.65
C GLY A 395 -2.75 -15.96 -9.32
N ASP A 396 -2.34 -14.70 -9.07
CA ASP A 396 -2.98 -13.82 -8.09
C ASP A 396 -4.51 -13.88 -8.24
N ALA A 397 -5.26 -13.69 -7.14
CA ALA A 397 -6.72 -13.82 -7.12
C ALA A 397 -7.41 -12.97 -8.20
N VAL A 398 -6.81 -11.82 -8.56
CA VAL A 398 -7.24 -10.96 -9.67
C VAL A 398 -7.22 -11.69 -11.02
N ALA A 399 -6.16 -12.44 -11.34
CA ALA A 399 -6.09 -13.19 -12.59
C ALA A 399 -7.18 -14.27 -12.67
N GLN A 400 -7.43 -14.95 -11.54
CA GLN A 400 -8.51 -15.95 -11.43
C GLN A 400 -9.92 -15.33 -11.47
N LEU A 401 -10.05 -14.03 -11.18
CA LEU A 401 -11.30 -13.27 -11.33
C LEU A 401 -11.54 -12.95 -12.82
N LEU A 402 -10.51 -12.42 -13.49
CA LEU A 402 -10.55 -12.09 -14.92
C LEU A 402 -10.79 -13.31 -15.80
N HIS A 403 -10.15 -14.45 -15.51
CA HIS A 403 -10.37 -15.67 -16.30
C HIS A 403 -11.84 -16.14 -16.25
N ARG A 404 -12.48 -16.02 -15.08
CA ARG A 404 -13.92 -16.29 -14.93
C ARG A 404 -14.76 -15.29 -15.74
N ARG A 405 -14.34 -14.03 -15.79
CA ARG A 405 -15.04 -12.96 -16.50
C ARG A 405 -14.92 -13.02 -18.02
N CYS A 406 -13.72 -13.18 -18.58
CA CYS A 406 -13.53 -13.39 -20.03
C CYS A 406 -14.28 -14.66 -20.50
N ARG A 407 -14.32 -15.71 -19.66
CA ARG A 407 -15.12 -16.92 -19.95
C ARG A 407 -16.62 -16.67 -19.91
N SER A 408 -17.15 -15.82 -19.01
CA SER A 408 -18.56 -15.44 -19.04
C SER A 408 -18.90 -14.54 -20.22
N GLU A 409 -18.02 -13.60 -20.58
CA GLU A 409 -18.23 -12.69 -21.71
C GLU A 409 -18.21 -13.48 -23.04
N ALA A 410 -17.23 -14.36 -23.25
CA ALA A 410 -17.21 -15.27 -24.40
C ALA A 410 -18.42 -16.23 -24.45
N ALA A 411 -18.91 -16.71 -23.31
CA ALA A 411 -20.13 -17.53 -23.25
C ALA A 411 -21.38 -16.73 -23.64
N THR A 412 -21.52 -15.49 -23.16
CA THR A 412 -22.62 -14.59 -23.54
C THR A 412 -22.59 -14.28 -25.04
N THR A 413 -21.40 -14.08 -25.64
CA THR A 413 -21.28 -13.91 -27.10
C THR A 413 -21.65 -15.19 -27.86
N ALA A 414 -21.18 -16.36 -27.42
CA ALA A 414 -21.50 -17.64 -28.06
C ALA A 414 -22.99 -17.99 -28.02
N THR A 415 -23.71 -17.56 -26.98
CA THR A 415 -25.17 -17.81 -26.84
C THR A 415 -26.01 -16.95 -27.81
N ILE A 416 -25.39 -16.05 -28.58
CA ILE A 416 -26.06 -15.22 -29.60
C ILE A 416 -25.96 -15.84 -31.01
N GLU A 417 -25.09 -16.85 -31.21
CA GLU A 417 -24.84 -17.50 -32.51
C GLU A 417 -25.16 -19.01 -32.54
N GLU A 418 -26.30 -19.43 -31.99
CA GLU A 418 -26.93 -20.74 -32.32
C GLU A 418 -28.32 -20.56 -32.94
N PRO A 419 -28.62 -21.13 -34.12
CA PRO A 419 -29.94 -21.11 -34.71
C PRO A 419 -30.87 -22.13 -34.03
N LEU A 420 -32.13 -21.72 -33.80
CA LEU A 420 -33.16 -22.56 -33.18
C LEU A 420 -33.36 -23.88 -33.94
N SER A 421 -33.24 -24.99 -33.21
CA SER A 421 -33.70 -26.32 -33.65
C SER A 421 -34.38 -27.06 -32.48
N GLU A 422 -35.33 -27.95 -32.81
CA GLU A 422 -36.38 -28.38 -31.87
C GLU A 422 -35.94 -29.50 -30.90
N VAL A 423 -36.48 -29.49 -29.68
CA VAL A 423 -36.18 -30.47 -28.63
C VAL A 423 -37.43 -31.29 -28.25
N PRO A 424 -37.45 -32.62 -28.46
CA PRO A 424 -38.52 -33.49 -28.00
C PRO A 424 -38.38 -33.86 -26.50
N ALA A 425 -39.50 -34.14 -25.83
CA ALA A 425 -39.57 -34.32 -24.38
C ALA A 425 -39.13 -35.72 -23.87
N PRO A 426 -38.55 -35.83 -22.65
CA PRO A 426 -38.05 -37.08 -22.09
C PRO A 426 -39.10 -37.92 -21.32
N GLU A 427 -38.98 -39.25 -21.38
CA GLU A 427 -39.88 -40.20 -20.72
C GLU A 427 -39.63 -40.40 -19.21
N ARG A 428 -40.66 -40.88 -18.50
CA ARG A 428 -40.63 -41.20 -17.05
C ARG A 428 -40.19 -42.65 -16.78
N LYS A 429 -39.34 -42.86 -15.78
CA LYS A 429 -39.11 -44.18 -15.16
C LYS A 429 -39.59 -44.21 -13.70
N ARG A 430 -40.46 -45.18 -13.37
CA ARG A 430 -41.07 -45.38 -12.03
C ARG A 430 -40.26 -46.36 -11.18
N LYS A 431 -40.19 -46.13 -9.86
CA LYS A 431 -40.10 -47.18 -8.82
C LYS A 431 -41.05 -46.82 -7.65
N ARG A 432 -41.39 -47.81 -6.80
CA ARG A 432 -42.54 -47.79 -5.86
C ARG A 432 -42.19 -47.32 -4.44
N ALA A 433 -43.19 -46.80 -3.73
CA ALA A 433 -43.23 -46.63 -2.27
C ALA A 433 -43.69 -47.91 -1.54
N PRO A 434 -43.63 -47.95 -0.19
CA PRO A 434 -44.84 -47.72 0.64
C PRO A 434 -44.57 -46.93 1.94
N ALA A 435 -45.53 -46.54 2.79
CA ALA A 435 -46.95 -46.14 2.63
C ALA A 435 -47.50 -45.61 3.98
N ALA A 436 -48.49 -44.69 3.94
CA ALA A 436 -49.31 -44.14 5.06
C ALA A 436 -48.54 -43.37 6.18
N SER A 437 -49.09 -42.33 6.83
CA SER A 437 -50.34 -41.56 6.67
C SER A 437 -50.05 -40.04 6.89
N GLU A 438 -50.93 -39.06 7.13
CA GLU A 438 -52.36 -38.92 7.46
C GLU A 438 -52.86 -37.51 6.98
N GLU A 439 -54.14 -37.14 7.17
CA GLU A 439 -54.70 -35.82 6.82
C GLU A 439 -55.30 -35.04 8.01
N VAL A 440 -55.05 -33.72 8.12
CA VAL A 440 -56.00 -32.76 8.73
C VAL A 440 -56.00 -31.39 8.01
N ARG A 441 -57.07 -31.15 7.24
CA ARG A 441 -57.81 -29.92 6.83
C ARG A 441 -57.31 -28.48 7.12
N ARG A 442 -57.56 -27.59 6.15
CA ARG A 442 -57.83 -26.12 6.29
C ARG A 442 -59.35 -25.83 6.44
N PRO A 443 -59.76 -24.63 6.91
CA PRO A 443 -60.18 -23.49 6.04
C PRO A 443 -59.36 -22.20 6.34
N GLU A 444 -59.28 -21.10 5.58
CA GLU A 444 -60.18 -20.24 4.75
C GLU A 444 -60.88 -19.06 5.48
N GLY A 445 -60.95 -17.89 4.82
CA GLY A 445 -61.34 -16.55 5.34
C GLY A 445 -60.12 -15.58 5.37
N GLN A 446 -60.08 -14.36 4.79
CA GLN A 446 -61.03 -13.24 4.55
C GLN A 446 -61.45 -12.49 5.82
N VAL A 447 -61.40 -11.14 5.95
CA VAL A 447 -60.81 -10.09 5.05
C VAL A 447 -59.56 -9.46 5.74
N GLU A 448 -59.26 -8.16 5.95
CA GLU A 448 -59.83 -6.82 5.64
C GLU A 448 -58.68 -5.75 5.61
N GLU A 449 -58.96 -4.46 5.34
CA GLU A 449 -57.98 -3.35 5.28
C GLU A 449 -57.80 -2.61 6.62
N VAL A 450 -56.71 -1.82 6.76
CA VAL A 450 -56.74 -0.35 7.07
C VAL A 450 -55.31 0.23 7.09
N ASP A 451 -55.25 1.55 6.87
CA ASP A 451 -54.13 2.35 6.38
C ASP A 451 -53.22 3.00 7.47
N GLN A 452 -52.08 3.55 7.02
CA GLN A 452 -51.28 4.67 7.58
C GLN A 452 -51.08 4.87 9.10
N ASN A 453 -49.82 4.81 9.55
CA ASN A 453 -49.05 5.99 10.01
C ASN A 453 -47.55 5.66 10.13
N GLN A 454 -46.66 6.40 9.45
CA GLN A 454 -45.93 7.58 9.95
C GLN A 454 -44.98 7.29 11.13
N GLU A 455 -43.68 7.25 10.83
CA GLU A 455 -42.60 7.37 11.81
C GLU A 455 -42.46 8.84 12.24
N GLN A 456 -42.29 9.10 13.54
CA GLN A 456 -41.57 10.30 14.01
C GLN A 456 -40.58 9.95 15.12
N VAL A 457 -39.43 10.61 15.02
CA VAL A 457 -38.26 10.46 15.89
C VAL A 457 -38.42 11.31 17.15
N VAL A 458 -37.98 10.78 18.30
CA VAL A 458 -37.44 11.61 19.40
C VAL A 458 -36.36 10.85 20.16
N ASP A 459 -35.26 11.54 20.45
CA ASP A 459 -34.15 11.04 21.26
C ASP A 459 -34.49 11.01 22.77
N GLY A 460 -33.78 10.16 23.53
CA GLY A 460 -33.92 10.09 24.99
C GLY A 460 -32.74 9.38 25.67
N VAL A 461 -31.79 10.16 26.19
CA VAL A 461 -30.61 9.66 26.92
C VAL A 461 -30.95 9.46 28.41
N CYS A 462 -30.52 8.34 29.00
CA CYS A 462 -30.13 8.30 30.42
C CYS A 462 -29.21 7.10 30.74
N GLU A 463 -28.38 7.25 31.77
CA GLU A 463 -27.43 6.24 32.28
C GLU A 463 -27.98 5.58 33.57
N SER A 464 -27.53 4.36 33.89
CA SER A 464 -27.39 3.86 35.27
C SER A 464 -26.71 2.48 35.31
N GLU A 465 -25.98 2.19 36.39
CA GLU A 465 -25.18 0.98 36.56
C GLU A 465 -25.89 -0.12 37.41
N GLU A 466 -25.44 -1.36 37.22
CA GLU A 466 -25.22 -2.50 38.15
C GLU A 466 -25.85 -2.55 39.60
N PRO A 467 -25.81 -3.70 40.31
CA PRO A 467 -25.97 -5.11 39.86
C PRO A 467 -26.81 -5.98 40.83
N LEU A 468 -27.24 -7.19 40.42
CA LEU A 468 -27.69 -8.24 41.37
C LEU A 468 -27.17 -9.65 41.00
N ARG A 469 -26.95 -10.49 42.02
CA ARG A 469 -26.14 -11.73 41.93
C ARG A 469 -26.62 -12.78 42.95
N LYS A 470 -26.45 -14.09 42.64
CA LYS A 470 -26.85 -15.31 43.41
C LYS A 470 -28.32 -15.73 43.16
N GLN A 471 -28.73 -17.01 43.22
CA GLN A 471 -28.06 -18.32 43.42
C GLN A 471 -28.95 -19.40 42.74
N ALA A 472 -28.46 -20.25 41.84
CA ALA A 472 -27.74 -21.53 42.05
C ALA A 472 -28.62 -22.79 42.24
N ALA A 473 -28.33 -23.83 41.46
CA ALA A 473 -28.72 -25.23 41.68
C ALA A 473 -27.52 -26.16 41.45
N LYS A 474 -27.49 -27.35 42.07
CA LYS A 474 -26.36 -28.29 42.03
C LYS A 474 -26.82 -29.73 41.74
N THR A 475 -26.08 -30.45 40.91
CA THR A 475 -26.05 -31.93 40.93
C THR A 475 -24.61 -32.44 40.75
N LYS A 476 -24.21 -33.46 41.52
CA LYS A 476 -22.88 -34.12 41.44
C LYS A 476 -23.03 -35.61 41.78
N ILE A 477 -22.52 -36.50 40.93
CA ILE A 477 -22.31 -37.95 41.14
C ILE A 477 -21.54 -38.45 39.88
N LYS A 478 -20.54 -39.36 39.91
CA LYS A 478 -19.82 -40.08 40.98
C LYS A 478 -18.33 -40.25 40.62
N LYS A 479 -17.49 -40.66 41.58
CA LYS A 479 -16.07 -41.02 41.36
C LYS A 479 -15.91 -42.46 40.83
N ARG A 480 -14.79 -42.75 40.17
CA ARG A 480 -13.96 -43.94 40.45
C ARG A 480 -12.47 -43.60 40.29
N ALA A 481 -11.58 -44.32 40.95
CA ALA A 481 -10.15 -43.98 41.02
C ALA A 481 -9.27 -45.23 41.16
N LYS A 482 -8.00 -45.11 40.76
CA LYS A 482 -6.86 -45.88 41.29
C LYS A 482 -5.59 -45.01 41.22
N ARG A 483 -4.57 -45.34 42.03
CA ARG A 483 -3.34 -44.56 42.25
C ARG A 483 -2.17 -45.52 42.57
N LYS A 484 -0.93 -45.03 42.49
CA LYS A 484 0.35 -45.74 42.75
C LYS A 484 0.80 -46.68 41.61
N HIS A 485 2.11 -46.94 41.39
CA HIS A 485 3.31 -46.52 42.14
C HIS A 485 4.44 -45.98 41.22
N GLU A 486 5.63 -45.72 41.77
CA GLU A 486 6.79 -45.05 41.16
C GLU A 486 8.04 -45.96 41.11
N SER A 487 9.08 -45.54 40.37
CA SER A 487 10.45 -46.10 40.29
C SER A 487 10.61 -47.52 39.71
N GLY A 488 11.74 -47.91 39.09
CA GLY A 488 13.03 -47.23 38.88
C GLY A 488 13.75 -47.65 37.57
N PRO A 489 15.05 -47.34 37.39
CA PRO A 489 15.75 -47.42 36.09
C PRO A 489 16.51 -48.74 35.83
N VAL A 490 16.87 -49.00 34.56
CA VAL A 490 17.78 -50.07 34.09
C VAL A 490 18.63 -49.56 32.92
N SER A 491 19.87 -50.07 32.77
CA SER A 491 20.80 -49.80 31.66
C SER A 491 21.59 -51.07 31.29
N ALA A 492 22.08 -51.16 30.04
CA ALA A 492 22.93 -52.25 29.49
C ALA A 492 22.23 -53.64 29.42
N PRO A 493 22.78 -54.65 28.69
CA PRO A 493 24.00 -54.71 27.87
C PRO A 493 23.68 -54.79 26.35
N SER A 494 24.61 -54.99 25.40
CA SER A 494 26.05 -55.34 25.47
C SER A 494 26.87 -54.51 24.48
#